data_AF-J9EP90-F1
#
_entry.id   AF-J9EP90-F1
#
_cell.length_a   1.000
_cell.length_b   1.000
_cell.length_c   1.000
_cell.angle_alpha   90.00
_cell.angle_beta   90.00
_cell.angle_gamma   90.00
#
_symmetry.space_group_name_H-M   'P 1'
#
loop_
_entity.id
_entity.type
_entity.pdbx_description
1 polymer ?
#
loop_
_entity_poly.entity_id
_entity_poly.type
_entity_poly.pdbx_seq_one_letter_code
_entity_poly.pdbx_strand_id
1 'polypeptide(L)'
;MTRENGFKVAERIFLKLLFQPLQVPFHALSATTLRRYKKYFNLPHRSSTNTKQQLLEGILEHFETIDAPAFETIAHFLHIAKTHKNKLDYPTADS
;
A
#
# COMPACT_ATOMS: atom_id res chain seq x y z
N MET A 1 14.46 -34.11 29.23
CA MET A 1 14.77 -33.51 27.90
C MET A 1 13.43 -33.41 27.19
N THR A 2 12.76 -32.27 27.01
CA THR A 2 13.18 -31.04 26.32
C THR A 2 12.29 -29.85 26.74
N ARG A 3 12.70 -29.10 27.78
CA ARG A 3 12.07 -27.83 28.16
C ARG A 3 12.49 -26.65 27.26
N GLU A 4 13.51 -26.86 26.42
CA GLU A 4 14.02 -25.84 25.48
C GLU A 4 13.06 -25.51 24.32
N ASN A 5 12.09 -26.40 24.03
CA ASN A 5 11.17 -26.21 22.91
C ASN A 5 10.14 -25.09 23.17
N GLY A 6 9.71 -24.92 24.43
CA GLY A 6 8.72 -23.90 24.79
C GLY A 6 9.26 -22.47 24.66
N PHE A 7 10.53 -22.25 25.06
CA PHE A 7 11.16 -20.94 24.95
C PHE A 7 11.39 -20.53 23.50
N LYS A 8 11.87 -21.44 22.64
CA LYS A 8 12.04 -21.17 21.20
C LYS A 8 10.71 -20.91 20.47
N VAL A 9 9.62 -21.57 20.90
CA VAL A 9 8.28 -21.30 20.36
C VAL A 9 7.77 -19.95 20.81
N ALA A 10 7.92 -19.60 22.10
CA ALA A 10 7.55 -18.30 22.62
C ALA A 10 8.37 -17.18 21.97
N GLU A 11 9.68 -17.37 21.78
CA GLU A 11 10.57 -16.44 21.09
C GLU A 11 10.17 -16.27 19.61
N ARG A 12 9.86 -17.35 18.90
CA ARG A 12 9.35 -17.28 17.52
C ARG A 12 8.02 -16.54 17.41
N ILE A 13 7.09 -16.79 18.35
CA ILE A 13 5.80 -16.10 18.39
C ILE A 13 6.01 -14.62 18.72
N PHE A 14 6.86 -14.33 19.72
CA PHE A 14 7.19 -12.98 20.14
C PHE A 14 7.87 -12.18 19.03
N LEU A 15 8.85 -12.77 18.34
CA LEU A 15 9.48 -12.16 17.17
C LEU A 15 8.47 -11.97 16.04
N LYS A 16 7.57 -12.94 15.79
CA LYS A 16 6.52 -12.80 14.78
C LYS A 16 5.51 -11.71 15.14
N LEU A 17 5.22 -11.46 16.41
CA LEU A 17 4.30 -10.40 16.84
C LEU A 17 4.96 -9.03 16.88
N LEU A 18 6.22 -8.94 17.30
CA LEU A 18 6.99 -7.70 17.31
C LEU A 18 7.38 -7.22 15.91
N PHE A 19 7.60 -8.15 14.98
CA PHE A 19 8.00 -7.89 13.61
C PHE A 19 6.95 -8.32 12.60
N GLN A 20 5.64 -8.17 12.89
CA GLN A 20 4.69 -8.22 11.78
C GLN A 20 4.98 -7.04 10.86
N PRO A 21 5.45 -7.28 9.62
CA PRO A 21 5.55 -6.21 8.66
C PRO A 21 4.12 -5.70 8.49
N LEU A 22 3.91 -4.41 8.75
CA LEU A 22 2.62 -3.77 8.57
C LEU A 22 2.26 -3.88 7.08
N GLN A 23 1.51 -4.92 6.73
CA GLN A 23 1.22 -5.23 5.35
C GLN A 23 0.15 -4.24 4.86
N VAL A 24 0.52 -3.38 3.92
CA VAL A 24 -0.40 -2.39 3.38
C VAL A 24 -1.53 -3.13 2.63
N PRO A 25 -2.81 -2.95 3.00
CA PRO A 25 -3.92 -3.75 2.48
C PRO A 25 -4.37 -3.26 1.09
N PHE A 26 -3.48 -3.21 0.10
CA PHE A 26 -3.79 -2.77 -1.27
C PHE A 26 -4.93 -3.59 -1.91
N HIS A 27 -5.12 -4.85 -1.49
CA HIS A 27 -6.22 -5.70 -1.94
C HIS A 27 -7.61 -5.13 -1.59
N ALA A 28 -7.72 -4.30 -0.54
CA ALA A 28 -8.96 -3.64 -0.15
C ALA A 28 -9.31 -2.44 -1.08
N LEU A 29 -8.35 -1.95 -1.87
CA LEU A 29 -8.58 -0.85 -2.79
C LEU A 29 -9.42 -1.27 -4.00
N SER A 30 -10.19 -0.32 -4.54
CA SER A 30 -10.93 -0.49 -5.79
C SER A 30 -9.98 -0.64 -6.97
N ALA A 31 -10.41 -1.34 -8.02
CA ALA A 31 -9.64 -1.44 -9.26
C ALA A 31 -9.38 -0.06 -9.91
N THR A 32 -10.29 0.91 -9.70
CA THR A 32 -10.13 2.29 -10.18
C THR A 32 -8.99 3.02 -9.46
N THR A 33 -8.89 2.86 -8.14
CA THR A 33 -7.79 3.42 -7.35
C THR A 33 -6.45 2.80 -7.76
N LEU A 34 -6.40 1.48 -7.94
CA LEU A 34 -5.18 0.79 -8.39
C LEU A 34 -4.75 1.26 -9.79
N ARG A 35 -5.69 1.45 -10.72
CA ARG A 35 -5.41 2.04 -12.04
C ARG A 35 -4.90 3.48 -11.95
N ARG A 36 -5.44 4.29 -11.04
CA ARG A 36 -4.98 5.67 -10.81
C ARG A 36 -3.53 5.69 -10.33
N TYR A 37 -3.17 4.82 -9.38
CA TYR A 37 -1.79 4.68 -8.93
C TYR A 37 -0.87 4.31 -10.08
N LYS A 38 -1.22 3.26 -10.85
CA LYS A 38 -0.45 2.83 -12.02
C LYS A 38 -0.21 3.97 -13.01
N LYS A 39 -1.26 4.75 -13.32
CA LYS A 39 -1.20 5.89 -14.24
C LYS A 39 -0.34 7.03 -13.70
N TYR A 40 -0.46 7.37 -12.41
CA TYR A 40 0.28 8.47 -11.80
C TYR A 40 1.80 8.24 -11.85
N PHE A 41 2.22 7.02 -11.52
CA PHE A 41 3.63 6.64 -11.50
C PHE A 41 4.15 6.06 -12.82
N ASN A 42 3.33 6.05 -13.88
CA ASN A 42 3.66 5.49 -15.20
C ASN A 42 4.27 4.06 -15.12
N LEU A 43 3.70 3.19 -14.28
CA LEU A 43 4.22 1.84 -14.09
C LEU A 43 4.25 1.07 -15.43
N PRO A 44 5.35 0.36 -15.74
CA PRO A 44 5.54 -0.32 -17.01
C PRO A 44 4.47 -1.38 -17.27
N HIS A 45 4.14 -1.55 -18.55
CA HIS A 45 3.08 -2.44 -19.00
C HIS A 45 3.60 -3.89 -19.09
N ARG A 46 3.04 -4.83 -18.30
CA ARG A 46 3.21 -6.27 -18.57
C ARG A 46 2.10 -6.89 -19.44
N SER A 47 0.89 -6.32 -19.49
CA SER A 47 -0.23 -6.85 -20.30
C SER A 47 -1.33 -5.81 -20.59
N SER A 48 -1.95 -5.82 -21.78
CA SER A 48 -3.05 -4.90 -22.18
C SER A 48 -4.28 -5.01 -21.28
N THR A 49 -4.56 -6.20 -20.76
CA THR A 49 -5.63 -6.50 -19.79
C THR A 49 -5.08 -6.47 -18.36
N ASN A 50 -5.33 -5.39 -17.62
CA ASN A 50 -4.84 -5.23 -16.24
C ASN A 50 -5.87 -5.76 -15.24
N THR A 51 -5.79 -7.06 -14.88
CA THR A 51 -6.63 -7.62 -13.82
C THR A 51 -6.25 -7.02 -12.46
N LYS A 52 -7.15 -7.10 -11.47
CA LYS A 52 -6.87 -6.56 -10.12
C LYS A 52 -5.60 -7.18 -9.50
N GLN A 53 -5.37 -8.48 -9.72
CA GLN A 53 -4.19 -9.17 -9.23
C GLN A 53 -2.90 -8.67 -9.89
N GLN A 54 -2.90 -8.48 -11.21
CA GLN A 54 -1.73 -7.96 -11.93
C GLN A 54 -1.40 -6.51 -11.55
N LEU A 55 -2.43 -5.70 -11.28
CA LEU A 55 -2.22 -4.36 -10.74
C LEU A 55 -1.57 -4.41 -9.35
N LEU A 56 -2.01 -5.32 -8.48
CA LEU A 56 -1.48 -5.44 -7.13
C LEU A 56 0.00 -5.82 -7.13
N GLU A 57 0.40 -6.79 -7.94
CA GLU A 57 1.81 -7.24 -8.02
C GLU A 57 2.74 -6.08 -8.38
N GLY A 58 2.47 -5.38 -9.48
CA GLY A 58 3.30 -4.23 -9.89
C GLY A 58 3.25 -3.04 -8.92
N ILE A 59 2.12 -2.83 -8.23
CA ILE A 59 1.99 -1.76 -7.24
C ILE A 59 2.81 -2.07 -5.99
N LEU A 60 2.78 -3.33 -5.51
CA LEU A 60 3.54 -3.76 -4.35
C LEU A 60 5.05 -3.61 -4.60
N GLU A 61 5.55 -4.11 -5.74
CA GLU A 61 6.96 -3.96 -6.13
C GLU A 61 7.38 -2.48 -6.19
N HIS A 62 6.57 -1.64 -6.82
CA HIS A 62 6.88 -0.21 -6.91
C HIS A 62 6.84 0.48 -5.55
N PHE A 63 5.83 0.19 -4.72
CA PHE A 63 5.63 0.86 -3.43
C PHE A 63 6.83 0.71 -2.49
N GLU A 64 7.49 -0.45 -2.52
CA GLU A 64 8.71 -0.71 -1.73
C GLU A 64 9.92 0.14 -2.17
N THR A 65 9.88 0.72 -3.36
CA THR A 65 10.99 1.49 -3.96
C THR A 65 10.71 2.98 -4.06
N ILE A 66 9.53 3.44 -3.62
CA ILE A 66 9.19 4.87 -3.61
C ILE A 66 10.06 5.60 -2.59
N ASP A 67 10.76 6.64 -3.06
CA ASP A 67 11.34 7.62 -2.16
C ASP A 67 10.25 8.51 -1.58
N ALA A 68 10.22 8.61 -0.25
CA ALA A 68 9.22 9.34 0.50
C ALA A 68 9.90 10.22 1.56
N PRO A 69 10.50 11.35 1.16
CA PRO A 69 11.14 12.26 2.10
C PRO A 69 10.14 12.72 3.15
N ALA A 70 10.43 12.43 4.43
CA ALA A 70 9.45 12.55 5.51
C ALA A 70 8.87 13.96 5.65
N PHE A 71 9.73 14.99 5.59
CA PHE A 71 9.32 16.38 5.75
C PHE A 71 8.34 16.82 4.64
N GLU A 72 8.72 16.61 3.39
CA GLU A 72 7.90 16.97 2.24
C GLU A 72 6.60 16.18 2.22
N THR A 73 6.66 14.87 2.49
CA THR A 73 5.49 13.98 2.52
C THR A 73 4.47 14.45 3.54
N ILE A 74 4.90 14.78 4.77
CA ILE A 74 4.01 15.27 5.82
C ILE A 74 3.46 16.65 5.45
N ALA A 75 4.30 17.57 4.97
CA ALA A 75 3.87 18.91 4.58
C ALA A 75 2.82 18.87 3.46
N HIS A 76 3.05 18.06 2.42
CA HIS A 76 2.10 17.85 1.34
C HIS A 76 0.80 17.22 1.82
N PHE A 77 0.88 16.19 2.67
CA PHE A 77 -0.31 15.56 3.25
C PHE A 77 -1.17 16.57 4.01
N LEU A 78 -0.57 17.35 4.93
CA LEU A 78 -1.28 18.36 5.71
C LEU A 78 -1.92 19.43 4.82
N HIS A 79 -1.21 19.88 3.78
CA HIS A 79 -1.73 20.85 2.82
C HIS A 79 -2.95 20.31 2.07
N ILE A 80 -2.86 19.09 1.52
CA ILE A 80 -3.97 18.45 0.78
C ILE A 80 -5.17 18.24 1.69
N ALA A 81 -4.95 17.79 2.93
CA ALA A 81 -6.00 17.59 3.92
C ALA A 81 -6.69 18.92 4.28
N LYS A 82 -5.90 19.96 4.62
CA LYS A 82 -6.41 21.29 4.97
C LYS A 82 -7.16 21.97 3.83
N THR A 83 -6.74 21.75 2.60
CA THR A 83 -7.34 22.40 1.41
C THR A 83 -8.44 21.56 0.77
N HIS A 84 -8.77 20.38 1.32
CA HIS A 84 -9.75 19.44 0.76
C HIS A 84 -9.51 19.15 -0.73
N LYS A 85 -8.25 19.05 -1.14
CA LYS A 85 -7.85 18.86 -2.55
C LYS A 85 -7.93 17.41 -3.03
N ASN A 86 -8.20 16.46 -2.14
CA ASN A 86 -8.53 15.10 -2.53
C ASN A 86 -10.00 15.01 -2.98
N LYS A 87 -10.36 15.76 -4.03
CA LYS A 87 -11.67 15.66 -4.67
C LYS A 87 -11.57 14.66 -5.82
N LEU A 88 -12.56 13.79 -5.92
CA LEU A 88 -12.79 13.06 -7.15
C LEU A 88 -13.35 14.08 -8.13
N ASP A 89 -12.61 14.41 -9.19
CA ASP A 89 -13.09 15.34 -10.24
C ASP A 89 -14.32 14.82 -11.00
N TYR A 90 -14.77 13.60 -10.70
CA TYR A 90 -15.98 13.03 -11.26
C TYR A 90 -17.17 13.27 -10.32
N PRO A 91 -18.25 13.92 -10.78
CA PRO A 91 -19.51 13.87 -10.06
C PRO A 91 -19.94 12.40 -9.95
N THR A 92 -20.22 11.94 -8.72
CA THR A 92 -21.05 10.75 -8.54
C THR A 92 -22.37 11.03 -9.24
N ALA A 93 -22.78 10.16 -10.16
CA ALA A 93 -23.92 10.35 -11.05
C ALA A 93 -25.29 10.28 -10.34
N ASP A 94 -25.38 10.78 -9.11
CA ASP A 94 -26.58 10.87 -8.30
C ASP A 94 -26.67 12.30 -7.73
N SER A 95 -27.17 13.22 -8.55
CA SER A 95 -27.69 14.55 -8.16
C SER A 95 -28.79 14.95 -9.13
#